data_AF-A0A0F9KLY4-F1
#
_entry.id   AF-A0A0F9KLY4-F1
#
_cell.length_a   1.000
_cell.length_b   1.000
_cell.length_c   1.000
_cell.angle_alpha   90.00
_cell.angle_beta   90.00
_cell.angle_gamma   90.00
#
_symmetry.space_group_name_H-M   'P 1'
#
loop_
_entity.id
_entity.type
_entity.pdbx_description
1 polymer ?
#
loop_
_entity_poly.entity_id
_entity_poly.type
_entity_poly.pdbx_seq_one_letter_code
_entity_poly.pdbx_strand_id
1 'polypeptide(L)'
;MEEEQHKLKNNLSKLEKNLESALKSMNLTKAREILDKGKVILSNIFDFETKQHWDDLEKAYKLTETKKDLMSETDKFLVESNALKEEFQFEILKPKVEKLLTQTQEMNIPEYLEKLELLRSEIDSKEEFFNKTLTEIIELGELIKKNQEEHLLDEILKHCDKLIGLAKSIKRVEFIEKYSEIKSTTIKKIEEKKAFKERQQKLEDELTELEKDLKPSLIKMDLENVSKILEKSNAFLSELVDQTIKKKWDDHEFRFVGAKQLLNDVEKFSENGIKTLIKGSCSDSLGYFKQIISQLQEYKVGG
;
A
#
# COMPACT_ATOMS: atom_id res chain seq x y z
N MET A 1 -41.58 -79.42 -14.91
CA MET A 1 -41.79 -77.99 -15.19
C MET A 1 -41.72 -77.17 -13.90
N GLU A 2 -42.47 -77.53 -12.85
CA GLU A 2 -42.43 -76.81 -11.55
C GLU A 2 -41.08 -76.95 -10.80
N GLU A 3 -40.46 -78.13 -10.74
CA GLU A 3 -39.14 -78.32 -10.12
C GLU A 3 -38.03 -77.50 -10.81
N GLU A 4 -38.12 -77.37 -12.13
CA GLU A 4 -37.16 -76.61 -12.93
C GLU A 4 -37.30 -75.10 -12.69
N GLN A 5 -38.53 -74.60 -12.61
CA GLN A 5 -38.82 -73.23 -12.17
C GLN A 5 -38.32 -72.97 -10.75
N HIS A 6 -38.53 -73.92 -9.82
CA HIS A 6 -38.03 -73.79 -8.45
C HIS A 6 -36.50 -73.72 -8.39
N LYS A 7 -35.80 -74.53 -9.20
CA LYS A 7 -34.33 -74.51 -9.29
C LYS A 7 -33.81 -73.18 -9.84
N LEU A 8 -34.46 -72.63 -10.88
CA LEU A 8 -34.12 -71.33 -11.44
C LEU A 8 -34.32 -70.20 -10.42
N LYS A 9 -35.44 -70.18 -9.70
CA LYS A 9 -35.69 -69.20 -8.62
C LYS A 9 -34.65 -69.28 -7.50
N ASN A 10 -34.25 -70.49 -7.09
CA ASN A 10 -33.18 -70.67 -6.09
C ASN A 10 -31.83 -70.12 -6.56
N ASN A 11 -31.51 -70.27 -7.84
CA ASN A 11 -30.29 -69.71 -8.41
C ASN A 11 -30.34 -68.18 -8.46
N LEU A 12 -31.48 -67.60 -8.84
CA LEU A 12 -31.67 -66.14 -8.80
C LEU A 12 -31.54 -65.59 -7.39
N SER A 13 -32.12 -66.24 -6.38
CA SER A 13 -31.99 -65.78 -4.98
C SER A 13 -30.53 -65.76 -4.50
N LYS A 14 -29.70 -66.70 -4.96
CA LYS A 14 -28.25 -66.67 -4.68
C LYS A 14 -27.56 -65.50 -5.38
N LEU A 15 -27.91 -65.23 -6.63
CA LEU A 15 -27.36 -64.10 -7.39
C LEU A 15 -27.79 -62.76 -6.80
N GLU A 16 -29.05 -62.63 -6.37
CA GLU A 16 -29.60 -61.44 -5.71
C GLU A 16 -28.77 -61.06 -4.47
N LYS A 17 -28.53 -62.01 -3.55
CA LYS A 17 -27.68 -61.76 -2.36
C LYS A 17 -26.27 -61.27 -2.74
N ASN A 18 -25.70 -61.85 -3.80
CA ASN A 18 -24.40 -61.42 -4.30
C ASN A 18 -24.46 -60.03 -4.93
N LEU A 19 -25.56 -59.70 -5.62
CA LEU A 19 -25.79 -58.40 -6.23
C LEU A 19 -25.94 -57.33 -5.15
N GLU A 20 -26.78 -57.56 -4.15
CA GLU A 20 -26.94 -56.65 -3.01
C GLU A 20 -25.62 -56.37 -2.31
N SER A 21 -24.80 -57.41 -2.10
CA SER A 21 -23.45 -57.26 -1.55
C SER A 21 -22.55 -56.43 -2.47
N ALA A 22 -22.57 -56.70 -3.78
CA ALA A 22 -21.79 -55.93 -4.75
C ALA A 22 -22.21 -54.46 -4.80
N LEU A 23 -23.52 -54.17 -4.81
CA LEU A 23 -24.08 -52.81 -4.80
C LEU A 23 -23.73 -52.07 -3.50
N LYS A 24 -23.88 -52.71 -2.33
CA LYS A 24 -23.47 -52.13 -1.03
C LYS A 24 -21.98 -51.77 -0.99
N SER A 25 -21.13 -52.58 -1.62
CA SER A 25 -19.69 -52.31 -1.75
C SER A 25 -19.31 -51.44 -2.96
N MET A 26 -20.29 -50.94 -3.72
CA MET A 26 -20.08 -50.19 -4.97
C MET A 26 -19.16 -50.86 -6.00
N ASN A 27 -19.12 -52.20 -6.01
CA ASN A 27 -18.38 -53.00 -6.97
C ASN A 27 -19.22 -53.19 -8.25
N LEU A 28 -19.26 -52.14 -9.08
CA LEU A 28 -20.07 -52.10 -10.30
C LEU A 28 -19.71 -53.20 -11.30
N THR A 29 -18.43 -53.56 -11.43
CA THR A 29 -17.99 -54.64 -12.32
C THR A 29 -18.61 -55.97 -11.91
N LYS A 30 -18.52 -56.33 -10.62
CA LYS A 30 -19.13 -57.55 -10.09
C LYS A 30 -20.66 -57.51 -10.18
N ALA A 31 -21.27 -56.36 -9.88
CA ALA A 31 -22.72 -56.18 -9.97
C ALA A 31 -23.23 -56.37 -11.42
N ARG A 32 -22.51 -55.83 -12.41
CA ARG A 32 -22.80 -56.00 -13.85
C ARG A 32 -22.77 -57.47 -14.25
N GLU A 33 -21.70 -58.19 -13.89
CA GLU A 33 -21.57 -59.62 -14.19
C GLU A 33 -22.71 -60.46 -13.59
N ILE A 34 -23.16 -60.10 -12.39
CA ILE A 34 -24.27 -60.78 -11.71
C ILE A 34 -25.60 -60.50 -12.41
N LEU A 35 -25.85 -59.26 -12.84
CA LEU A 35 -27.04 -58.90 -13.62
C LEU A 35 -27.08 -59.63 -14.96
N ASP A 36 -25.96 -59.70 -15.67
CA ASP A 36 -25.89 -60.40 -16.96
C ASP A 36 -26.19 -61.90 -16.80
N LYS A 37 -25.64 -62.54 -15.75
CA LYS A 37 -25.99 -63.93 -15.38
C LYS A 37 -27.48 -64.08 -15.00
N GLY A 38 -28.02 -63.12 -14.27
CA GLY A 38 -29.44 -63.08 -13.89
C GLY A 38 -30.36 -63.00 -15.11
N LYS A 39 -30.06 -62.15 -16.09
CA LYS A 39 -30.82 -62.00 -17.34
C LYS A 39 -30.91 -63.30 -18.13
N VAL A 40 -29.82 -64.08 -18.20
CA VAL A 40 -29.82 -65.39 -18.85
C VAL A 40 -30.80 -66.34 -18.15
N ILE A 41 -30.84 -66.36 -16.82
CA ILE A 41 -31.73 -67.24 -16.05
C ILE A 41 -33.19 -66.77 -16.15
N LEU A 42 -33.44 -65.45 -16.11
CA LEU A 42 -34.77 -64.83 -16.21
C LEU A 42 -35.47 -65.12 -17.54
N SER A 43 -34.73 -65.33 -18.63
CA SER A 43 -35.30 -65.68 -19.93
C SER A 43 -36.15 -66.96 -19.91
N ASN A 44 -35.87 -67.86 -18.95
CA ASN A 44 -36.55 -69.14 -18.77
C ASN A 44 -37.56 -69.15 -17.61
N ILE A 45 -37.77 -68.02 -16.92
CA ILE A 45 -38.78 -67.89 -15.87
C ILE A 45 -40.08 -67.34 -16.46
N PHE A 46 -41.22 -67.90 -16.06
CA PHE A 46 -42.54 -67.40 -16.47
C PHE A 46 -43.18 -66.47 -15.43
N ASP A 47 -42.69 -66.53 -14.20
CA ASP A 47 -43.18 -65.74 -13.08
C ASP A 47 -42.92 -64.23 -13.27
N PHE A 48 -44.00 -63.48 -13.37
CA PHE A 48 -43.97 -62.03 -13.58
C PHE A 48 -43.36 -61.29 -12.38
N GLU A 49 -43.68 -61.72 -11.16
CA GLU A 49 -43.22 -61.07 -9.94
C GLU A 49 -41.69 -61.17 -9.81
N THR A 50 -41.12 -62.35 -10.09
CA THR A 50 -39.66 -62.54 -10.13
C THR A 50 -39.00 -61.65 -11.18
N LYS A 51 -39.60 -61.47 -12.37
CA LYS A 51 -39.06 -60.59 -13.41
C LYS A 51 -39.07 -59.13 -12.98
N GLN A 52 -40.21 -58.67 -12.43
CA GLN A 52 -40.37 -57.30 -11.96
C GLN A 52 -39.37 -56.96 -10.85
N HIS A 53 -39.14 -57.87 -9.91
CA HIS A 53 -38.13 -57.70 -8.85
C HIS A 53 -36.72 -57.51 -9.41
N TRP A 54 -36.35 -58.28 -10.43
CA TRP A 54 -35.05 -58.14 -11.08
C TRP A 54 -34.91 -56.84 -11.90
N ASP A 55 -35.99 -56.34 -12.49
CA ASP A 55 -36.00 -55.03 -13.12
C ASP A 55 -35.73 -53.92 -12.08
N ASP A 56 -36.27 -54.06 -10.87
CA ASP A 56 -36.00 -53.11 -9.77
C ASP A 56 -34.55 -53.20 -9.26
N LEU A 57 -33.95 -54.40 -9.25
CA LEU A 57 -32.52 -54.57 -8.99
C LEU A 57 -31.64 -53.93 -10.08
N GLU A 58 -32.05 -53.99 -11.36
CA GLU A 58 -31.34 -53.30 -12.44
C GLU A 58 -31.45 -51.78 -12.31
N LYS A 59 -32.60 -51.25 -11.88
CA LYS A 59 -32.73 -49.81 -11.53
C LYS A 59 -31.82 -49.44 -10.36
N ALA A 60 -31.74 -50.28 -9.32
CA ALA A 60 -30.85 -50.05 -8.18
C ALA A 60 -29.37 -50.05 -8.59
N TYR A 61 -28.97 -50.91 -9.54
CA TYR A 61 -27.63 -50.87 -10.14
C TYR A 61 -27.36 -49.53 -10.83
N LYS A 62 -28.27 -49.07 -11.70
CA LYS A 62 -28.10 -47.77 -12.40
C LYS A 62 -28.00 -46.61 -11.43
N LEU A 63 -28.82 -46.61 -10.38
CA LEU A 63 -28.74 -45.61 -9.32
C LEU A 63 -27.37 -45.64 -8.63
N THR A 64 -26.85 -46.83 -8.32
CA THR A 64 -25.52 -46.99 -7.69
C THR A 64 -24.39 -46.53 -8.61
N GLU A 65 -24.51 -46.78 -9.92
CA GLU A 65 -23.60 -46.29 -10.95
C GLU A 65 -23.57 -44.75 -10.99
N THR A 66 -24.74 -44.10 -11.06
CA THR A 66 -24.84 -42.63 -11.00
C THR A 66 -24.27 -42.06 -9.70
N LYS A 67 -24.52 -42.70 -8.55
CA LYS A 67 -23.93 -42.27 -7.26
C LYS A 67 -22.41 -42.30 -7.30
N LYS A 68 -21.82 -43.36 -7.86
CA LYS A 68 -20.35 -43.50 -7.95
C LYS A 68 -19.74 -42.43 -8.86
N ASP A 69 -20.40 -42.12 -9.98
CA ASP A 69 -19.93 -41.07 -10.89
C ASP A 69 -19.99 -39.70 -10.22
N LEU A 70 -21.06 -39.39 -9.49
CA LEU A 70 -21.20 -38.14 -8.74
C LEU A 70 -20.14 -38.01 -7.64
N MET A 71 -19.83 -39.09 -6.91
CA MET A 71 -18.76 -39.11 -5.92
C MET A 71 -17.40 -38.78 -6.56
N SER A 72 -17.11 -39.38 -7.71
CA SER A 72 -15.87 -39.13 -8.48
C SER A 72 -15.77 -37.70 -9.01
N GLU A 73 -16.88 -37.13 -9.53
CA GLU A 73 -16.95 -35.72 -9.93
C GLU A 73 -16.70 -34.80 -8.74
N THR A 74 -17.30 -35.12 -7.60
CA THR A 74 -17.16 -34.34 -6.37
C THR A 74 -15.73 -34.38 -5.85
N ASP A 75 -15.08 -35.56 -5.81
CA ASP A 75 -13.69 -35.68 -5.36
C ASP A 75 -12.73 -34.85 -6.21
N LYS A 76 -12.90 -34.89 -7.54
CA LYS A 76 -12.11 -34.05 -8.45
C LYS A 76 -12.33 -32.58 -8.15
N PHE A 77 -13.58 -32.16 -7.96
CA PHE A 77 -13.88 -30.78 -7.65
C PHE A 77 -13.35 -30.34 -6.29
N LEU A 78 -13.40 -31.18 -5.26
CA LEU A 78 -12.82 -30.89 -3.95
C LEU A 78 -11.32 -30.57 -4.08
N VAL A 79 -10.59 -31.32 -4.92
CA VAL A 79 -9.18 -31.04 -5.22
C VAL A 79 -9.00 -29.72 -5.98
N GLU A 80 -9.75 -29.51 -7.06
CA GLU A 80 -9.73 -28.27 -7.86
C GLU A 80 -10.07 -27.03 -7.02
N SER A 81 -10.98 -27.18 -6.06
CA SER A 81 -11.51 -26.08 -5.26
C SER A 81 -10.45 -25.37 -4.43
N ASN A 82 -9.38 -26.09 -4.04
CA ASN A 82 -8.30 -25.50 -3.25
C ASN A 82 -7.55 -24.43 -4.05
N ALA A 83 -7.21 -24.72 -5.31
CA ALA A 83 -6.55 -23.75 -6.19
C ALA A 83 -7.46 -22.54 -6.44
N LEU A 84 -8.74 -22.79 -6.76
CA LEU A 84 -9.71 -21.72 -6.99
C LEU A 84 -9.92 -20.82 -5.75
N LYS A 85 -9.91 -21.40 -4.53
CA LYS A 85 -10.00 -20.64 -3.27
C LYS A 85 -8.78 -19.77 -3.03
N GLU A 86 -7.60 -20.24 -3.43
CA GLU A 86 -6.35 -19.47 -3.32
C GLU A 86 -6.22 -18.36 -4.36
N GLU A 87 -6.93 -18.50 -5.49
CA GLU A 87 -7.02 -17.52 -6.57
C GLU A 87 -8.27 -16.62 -6.46
N PHE A 88 -9.06 -16.77 -5.38
CA PHE A 88 -10.26 -15.99 -5.11
C PHE A 88 -11.32 -16.06 -6.23
N GLN A 89 -11.41 -17.20 -6.93
CA GLN A 89 -12.36 -17.45 -8.03
C GLN A 89 -13.76 -17.86 -7.53
N PHE A 90 -14.36 -17.03 -6.68
CA PHE A 90 -15.62 -17.35 -5.98
C PHE A 90 -16.82 -17.51 -6.92
N GLU A 91 -16.83 -16.73 -8.00
CA GLU A 91 -17.84 -16.79 -9.07
C GLU A 91 -17.90 -18.16 -9.78
N ILE A 92 -16.80 -18.91 -9.78
CA ILE A 92 -16.73 -20.27 -10.32
C ILE A 92 -17.07 -21.29 -9.23
N LEU A 93 -16.53 -21.09 -8.02
CA LEU A 93 -16.66 -22.02 -6.90
C LEU A 93 -18.10 -22.18 -6.42
N LYS A 94 -18.79 -21.07 -6.15
CA LYS A 94 -20.11 -21.10 -5.51
C LYS A 94 -21.17 -21.84 -6.34
N PRO A 95 -21.35 -21.55 -7.64
CA PRO A 95 -22.34 -22.26 -8.44
C PRO A 95 -22.05 -23.76 -8.54
N LYS A 96 -20.77 -24.15 -8.63
CA LYS A 96 -20.36 -25.55 -8.75
C LYS A 96 -20.58 -26.33 -7.44
N VAL A 97 -20.31 -25.73 -6.28
CA VAL A 97 -20.64 -26.31 -4.96
C VAL A 97 -22.15 -26.50 -4.80
N GLU A 98 -22.95 -25.48 -5.10
CA GLU A 98 -24.41 -25.54 -4.92
C GLU A 98 -25.06 -26.59 -5.85
N LYS A 99 -24.55 -26.72 -7.08
CA LYS A 99 -24.97 -27.79 -8.00
C LYS A 99 -24.68 -29.17 -7.39
N LEU A 100 -23.45 -29.41 -6.93
CA LEU A 100 -23.06 -30.71 -6.36
C LEU A 100 -23.80 -31.02 -5.06
N LEU A 101 -24.05 -30.01 -4.20
CA LEU A 101 -24.86 -30.15 -2.99
C LEU A 101 -26.25 -30.68 -3.33
N THR A 102 -26.92 -30.03 -4.29
CA THR A 102 -28.26 -30.41 -4.73
C THR A 102 -28.29 -31.85 -5.24
N GLN A 103 -27.35 -32.21 -6.13
CA GLN A 103 -27.26 -33.56 -6.70
C GLN A 103 -26.97 -34.63 -5.62
N THR A 104 -26.11 -34.30 -4.65
CA THR A 104 -25.71 -35.22 -3.57
C THR A 104 -26.85 -35.45 -2.58
N GLN A 105 -27.64 -34.40 -2.32
CA GLN A 105 -28.84 -34.47 -1.49
C GLN A 105 -29.94 -35.31 -2.16
N GLU A 106 -30.22 -35.08 -3.45
CA GLU A 106 -31.18 -35.88 -4.24
C GLU A 106 -30.79 -37.37 -4.28
N MET A 107 -29.49 -37.65 -4.37
CA MET A 107 -28.94 -39.00 -4.40
C MET A 107 -28.76 -39.64 -3.02
N ASN A 108 -29.03 -38.90 -1.93
CA ASN A 108 -28.85 -39.34 -0.55
C ASN A 108 -27.47 -39.99 -0.31
N ILE A 109 -26.41 -39.18 -0.45
CA ILE A 109 -25.01 -39.57 -0.18
C ILE A 109 -24.48 -38.71 0.98
N PRO A 110 -24.81 -39.07 2.25
CA PRO A 110 -24.60 -38.17 3.40
C PRO A 110 -23.14 -37.72 3.60
N GLU A 111 -22.18 -38.63 3.41
CA GLU A 111 -20.76 -38.32 3.59
C GLU A 111 -20.26 -37.21 2.65
N TYR A 112 -20.77 -37.18 1.40
CA TYR A 112 -20.39 -36.16 0.43
C TYR A 112 -21.16 -34.85 0.66
N LEU A 113 -22.38 -34.93 1.19
CA LEU A 113 -23.15 -33.74 1.58
C LEU A 113 -22.40 -32.97 2.65
N GLU A 114 -21.93 -33.65 3.70
CA GLU A 114 -21.13 -33.03 4.78
C GLU A 114 -19.83 -32.39 4.25
N LYS A 115 -19.10 -33.07 3.36
CA LYS A 115 -17.87 -32.52 2.74
C LYS A 115 -18.14 -31.25 1.93
N LEU A 116 -19.23 -31.23 1.16
CA LEU A 116 -19.60 -30.09 0.33
C LEU A 116 -20.13 -28.91 1.18
N GLU A 117 -20.85 -29.18 2.26
CA GLU A 117 -21.29 -28.15 3.21
C GLU A 117 -20.10 -27.49 3.92
N LEU A 118 -19.10 -28.28 4.32
CA LEU A 118 -17.84 -27.77 4.85
C LEU A 118 -17.14 -26.88 3.82
N LEU A 119 -16.99 -27.35 2.59
CA LEU A 119 -16.38 -26.56 1.51
C LEU A 119 -17.14 -25.25 1.27
N ARG A 120 -18.48 -25.27 1.27
CA ARG A 120 -19.30 -24.05 1.14
C ARG A 120 -18.97 -23.04 2.23
N SER A 121 -18.93 -23.48 3.49
CA SER A 121 -18.60 -22.61 4.62
C SER A 121 -17.19 -22.02 4.53
N GLU A 122 -16.21 -22.81 4.08
CA GLU A 122 -14.86 -22.33 3.82
C GLU A 122 -14.82 -21.25 2.72
N ILE A 123 -15.57 -21.46 1.63
CA ILE A 123 -15.68 -20.51 0.52
C ILE A 123 -16.30 -19.20 1.01
N ASP A 124 -17.41 -19.26 1.73
CA ASP A 124 -18.09 -18.08 2.26
C ASP A 124 -17.15 -17.28 3.20
N SER A 125 -16.44 -17.97 4.08
CA SER A 125 -15.48 -17.34 5.00
C SER A 125 -14.31 -16.67 4.27
N LYS A 126 -13.79 -17.32 3.22
CA LYS A 126 -12.71 -16.78 2.37
C LYS A 126 -13.18 -15.57 1.56
N GLU A 127 -14.40 -15.61 1.04
CA GLU A 127 -14.99 -14.51 0.29
C GLU A 127 -15.28 -13.31 1.19
N GLU A 128 -15.81 -13.53 2.39
CA GLU A 128 -16.00 -12.46 3.37
C GLU A 128 -14.68 -11.77 3.72
N PHE A 129 -13.63 -12.56 3.99
CA PHE A 129 -12.29 -12.03 4.22
C PHE A 129 -11.78 -11.20 3.03
N PHE A 130 -11.94 -11.71 1.80
CA PHE A 130 -11.53 -11.01 0.59
C PHE A 130 -12.27 -9.68 0.43
N ASN A 131 -13.60 -9.69 0.54
CA ASN A 131 -14.43 -8.50 0.37
C ASN A 131 -14.12 -7.45 1.43
N LYS A 132 -13.99 -7.86 2.70
CA LYS A 132 -13.62 -6.96 3.80
C LYS A 132 -12.25 -6.31 3.56
N THR A 133 -11.27 -7.11 3.13
CA THR A 133 -9.92 -6.62 2.81
C THR A 133 -9.96 -5.64 1.64
N LEU A 134 -10.78 -5.92 0.62
CA LEU A 134 -10.94 -5.03 -0.54
C LEU A 134 -11.56 -3.69 -0.14
N THR A 135 -12.59 -3.69 0.72
CA THR A 135 -13.19 -2.46 1.27
C THR A 135 -12.14 -1.64 2.02
N GLU A 136 -11.35 -2.26 2.89
CA GLU A 136 -10.30 -1.57 3.66
C GLU A 136 -9.21 -0.98 2.74
N ILE A 137 -8.85 -1.68 1.65
CA ILE A 137 -7.94 -1.15 0.62
C ILE A 137 -8.50 0.11 -0.03
N ILE A 138 -9.80 0.14 -0.34
CA ILE A 138 -10.46 1.29 -0.96
C ILE A 138 -10.45 2.49 0.00
N GLU A 139 -10.85 2.29 1.26
CA GLU A 139 -10.86 3.33 2.30
C GLU A 139 -9.46 3.92 2.53
N LEU A 140 -8.43 3.07 2.61
CA LEU A 140 -7.04 3.53 2.72
C LEU A 140 -6.60 4.31 1.47
N GLY A 141 -7.08 3.91 0.29
CA GLY A 141 -6.82 4.65 -0.94
C GLY A 141 -7.36 6.08 -0.92
N GLU A 142 -8.56 6.27 -0.38
CA GLU A 142 -9.15 7.60 -0.19
C GLU A 142 -8.38 8.43 0.84
N LEU A 143 -7.98 7.82 1.97
CA LEU A 143 -7.16 8.48 2.98
C LEU A 143 -5.79 8.91 2.44
N ILE A 144 -5.16 8.07 1.62
CA ILE A 144 -3.89 8.41 0.95
C ILE A 144 -4.08 9.64 0.06
N LYS A 145 -5.15 9.67 -0.74
CA LYS A 145 -5.44 10.82 -1.61
C LYS A 145 -5.65 12.11 -0.81
N LYS A 146 -6.45 12.04 0.26
CA LYS A 146 -6.66 13.19 1.16
C LYS A 146 -5.34 13.67 1.78
N ASN A 147 -4.51 12.76 2.28
CA ASN A 147 -3.22 13.11 2.88
C ASN A 147 -2.24 13.69 1.86
N GLN A 148 -2.34 13.33 0.57
CA GLN A 148 -1.56 13.95 -0.51
C GLN A 148 -1.96 15.41 -0.72
N GLU A 149 -3.26 15.72 -0.69
CA GLU A 149 -3.79 17.08 -0.78
C GLU A 149 -3.38 17.94 0.43
N GLU A 150 -3.37 17.35 1.63
CA GLU A 150 -2.97 18.01 2.88
C GLU A 150 -1.43 18.00 3.13
N HIS A 151 -0.65 17.41 2.22
CA HIS A 151 0.81 17.27 2.33
C HIS A 151 1.30 16.57 3.62
N LEU A 152 0.51 15.64 4.17
CA LEU A 152 0.82 14.86 5.36
C LEU A 152 1.68 13.63 5.03
N LEU A 153 2.96 13.88 4.69
CA LEU A 153 3.86 12.87 4.12
C LEU A 153 4.01 11.60 4.97
N ASP A 154 4.09 11.72 6.30
CA ASP A 154 4.27 10.55 7.18
C ASP A 154 3.02 9.66 7.22
N GLU A 155 1.83 10.26 7.24
CA GLU A 155 0.56 9.51 7.20
C GLU A 155 0.34 8.85 5.83
N ILE A 156 0.81 9.46 4.74
CA ILE A 156 0.82 8.80 3.40
C ILE A 156 1.62 7.50 3.46
N LEU A 157 2.85 7.52 4.01
CA LEU A 157 3.70 6.34 4.09
C LEU A 157 3.04 5.21 4.90
N LYS A 158 2.52 5.56 6.07
CA LYS A 158 1.83 4.62 6.96
C LYS A 158 0.63 3.96 6.29
N HIS A 159 -0.22 4.73 5.62
CA HIS A 159 -1.37 4.19 4.91
C HIS A 159 -0.96 3.35 3.68
N CYS A 160 0.06 3.78 2.92
CA CYS A 160 0.62 2.99 1.83
C CYS A 160 1.13 1.62 2.31
N ASP A 161 1.86 1.57 3.43
CA ASP A 161 2.38 0.32 3.97
C ASP A 161 1.28 -0.65 4.38
N LYS A 162 0.27 -0.15 5.08
CA LYS A 162 -0.90 -0.95 5.45
C LYS A 162 -1.63 -1.47 4.20
N LEU A 163 -1.88 -0.61 3.21
CA LEU A 163 -2.58 -0.97 1.98
C LEU A 163 -1.81 -2.03 1.19
N ILE A 164 -0.50 -1.86 1.02
CA ILE A 164 0.36 -2.84 0.33
C ILE A 164 0.31 -4.20 1.05
N GLY A 165 0.32 -4.22 2.38
CA GLY A 165 0.18 -5.44 3.16
C GLY A 165 -1.16 -6.16 2.91
N LEU A 166 -2.27 -5.42 2.94
CA LEU A 166 -3.60 -5.94 2.64
C LEU A 166 -3.68 -6.46 1.20
N ALA A 167 -3.20 -5.69 0.22
CA ALA A 167 -3.22 -6.08 -1.19
C ALA A 167 -2.43 -7.37 -1.46
N LYS A 168 -1.29 -7.56 -0.78
CA LYS A 168 -0.53 -8.82 -0.81
C LYS A 168 -1.33 -10.01 -0.27
N SER A 169 -2.07 -9.82 0.82
CA SER A 169 -2.85 -10.90 1.45
C SER A 169 -3.97 -11.43 0.55
N ILE A 170 -4.49 -10.60 -0.36
CA ILE A 170 -5.50 -10.98 -1.36
C ILE A 170 -4.95 -11.02 -2.80
N LYS A 171 -3.62 -11.03 -2.97
CA LYS A 171 -2.92 -11.15 -4.27
C LYS A 171 -3.33 -10.12 -5.33
N ARG A 172 -3.68 -8.89 -4.95
CA ARG A 172 -4.06 -7.80 -5.88
C ARG A 172 -2.84 -6.96 -6.29
N VAL A 173 -2.13 -7.43 -7.30
CA VAL A 173 -0.84 -6.87 -7.77
C VAL A 173 -0.96 -5.40 -8.19
N GLU A 174 -2.07 -5.02 -8.81
CA GLU A 174 -2.30 -3.66 -9.30
C GLU A 174 -2.27 -2.61 -8.18
N PHE A 175 -2.77 -2.96 -6.99
CA PHE A 175 -2.70 -2.08 -5.82
C PHE A 175 -1.29 -2.04 -5.24
N ILE A 176 -0.59 -3.18 -5.22
CA ILE A 176 0.79 -3.25 -4.73
C ILE A 176 1.68 -2.30 -5.54
N GLU A 177 1.61 -2.38 -6.86
CA GLU A 177 2.42 -1.56 -7.77
C GLU A 177 2.11 -0.07 -7.60
N LYS A 178 0.83 0.30 -7.73
CA LYS A 178 0.37 1.70 -7.61
C LYS A 178 0.82 2.35 -6.31
N TYR A 179 0.59 1.68 -5.18
CA TYR A 179 0.89 2.29 -3.88
C TYR A 179 2.37 2.18 -3.48
N SER A 180 3.13 1.25 -4.07
CA SER A 180 4.59 1.24 -3.94
C SER A 180 5.24 2.45 -4.64
N GLU A 181 4.72 2.84 -5.80
CA GLU A 181 5.17 4.05 -6.50
C GLU A 181 4.88 5.33 -5.69
N ILE A 182 3.66 5.45 -5.15
CA ILE A 182 3.29 6.56 -4.27
C ILE A 182 4.19 6.62 -3.04
N LYS A 183 4.46 5.47 -2.41
CA LYS A 183 5.37 5.37 -1.26
C LYS A 183 6.76 5.86 -1.62
N SER A 184 7.34 5.37 -2.72
CA SER A 184 8.69 5.76 -3.19
C SER A 184 8.79 7.26 -3.45
N THR A 185 7.79 7.83 -4.13
CA THR A 185 7.73 9.28 -4.41
C THR A 185 7.63 10.10 -3.12
N THR A 186 6.87 9.61 -2.14
CA THR A 186 6.70 10.28 -0.84
C THR A 186 7.99 10.28 -0.03
N ILE A 187 8.75 9.17 -0.04
CA ILE A 187 10.07 9.09 0.61
C ILE A 187 11.01 10.15 0.05
N LYS A 188 11.10 10.28 -1.29
CA LYS A 188 11.93 11.30 -1.94
C LYS A 188 11.57 12.72 -1.49
N LYS A 189 10.26 13.04 -1.41
CA LYS A 189 9.80 14.36 -0.92
C LYS A 189 10.20 14.64 0.52
N ILE A 190 10.18 13.62 1.38
CA ILE A 190 10.63 13.75 2.77
C ILE A 190 12.14 14.03 2.82
N GLU A 191 12.93 13.29 2.04
CA GLU A 191 14.38 13.47 1.94
C GLU A 191 14.75 14.86 1.40
N GLU A 192 14.09 15.32 0.33
CA GLU A 192 14.25 16.66 -0.22
C GLU A 192 13.91 17.76 0.80
N LYS A 193 12.80 17.61 1.52
CA LYS A 193 12.40 18.55 2.58
C LYS A 193 13.42 18.60 3.72
N LYS A 194 13.99 17.45 4.08
CA LYS A 194 15.04 17.36 5.11
C LYS A 194 16.33 18.04 4.64
N ALA A 195 16.82 17.71 3.44
CA ALA A 195 18.02 18.31 2.86
C ALA A 195 17.86 19.83 2.69
N PHE A 196 16.68 20.29 2.28
CA PHE A 196 16.36 21.71 2.20
C PHE A 196 16.46 22.39 3.57
N LYS A 197 15.86 21.81 4.62
CA LYS A 197 15.94 22.34 5.99
C LYS A 197 17.38 22.40 6.50
N GLU A 198 18.16 21.34 6.29
CA GLU A 198 19.57 21.30 6.68
C GLU A 198 20.40 22.37 5.95
N ARG A 199 20.13 22.61 4.66
CA ARG A 199 20.76 23.70 3.91
C ARG A 199 20.37 25.07 4.45
N GLN A 200 19.09 25.31 4.77
CA GLN A 200 18.65 26.58 5.36
C GLN A 200 19.35 26.83 6.70
N GLN A 201 19.38 25.83 7.60
CA GLN A 201 20.08 25.94 8.87
C GLN A 201 21.57 26.28 8.69
N LYS A 202 22.24 25.62 7.74
CA LYS A 202 23.65 25.89 7.45
C LYS A 202 23.88 27.33 6.99
N LEU A 203 23.00 27.87 6.14
CA LEU A 203 23.07 29.26 5.70
C LEU A 203 22.87 30.23 6.87
N GLU A 204 21.94 29.94 7.78
CA GLU A 204 21.72 30.74 9.00
C GLU A 204 22.94 30.73 9.93
N ASP A 205 23.57 29.57 10.11
CA ASP A 205 24.78 29.42 10.91
C ASP A 205 25.95 30.19 10.27
N GLU A 206 26.16 30.06 8.95
CA GLU A 206 27.20 30.78 8.22
C GLU A 206 27.00 32.30 8.27
N LEU A 207 25.76 32.79 8.17
CA LEU A 207 25.44 34.20 8.36
C LEU A 207 25.69 34.63 9.81
N THR A 208 25.34 33.82 10.80
CA THR A 208 25.59 34.13 12.21
C THR A 208 27.09 34.27 12.49
N GLU A 209 27.94 33.43 11.89
CA GLU A 209 29.39 33.57 11.99
C GLU A 209 29.89 34.85 11.31
N LEU A 210 29.43 35.16 10.09
CA LEU A 210 29.81 36.40 9.40
C LEU A 210 29.43 37.65 10.20
N GLU A 211 28.29 37.63 10.89
CA GLU A 211 27.84 38.75 11.70
C GLU A 211 28.78 39.04 12.88
N LYS A 212 29.42 38.00 13.45
CA LYS A 212 30.39 38.17 14.55
C LYS A 212 31.61 38.98 14.13
N ASP A 213 32.03 38.84 12.87
CA ASP A 213 33.16 39.61 12.31
C ASP A 213 32.71 40.97 11.77
N LEU A 214 31.47 41.06 11.29
CA LEU A 214 30.89 42.28 10.73
C LEU A 214 30.79 43.40 11.77
N LYS A 215 30.24 43.10 12.95
CA LYS A 215 29.98 44.12 13.99
C LYS A 215 31.27 44.82 14.46
N PRO A 216 32.34 44.11 14.86
CA PRO A 216 33.61 44.74 15.20
C PRO A 216 34.21 45.52 14.04
N SER A 217 34.08 45.03 12.80
CA SER A 217 34.64 45.69 11.61
C SER A 217 33.93 47.01 11.30
N LEU A 218 32.60 47.05 11.44
CA LEU A 218 31.81 48.28 11.36
C LEU A 218 32.22 49.29 12.44
N ILE A 219 32.36 48.86 13.70
CA ILE A 219 32.78 49.73 14.81
C ILE A 219 34.18 50.31 14.57
N LYS A 220 35.11 49.50 14.05
CA LYS A 220 36.47 49.92 13.71
C LYS A 220 36.56 50.70 12.40
N MET A 221 35.45 50.84 11.66
CA MET A 221 35.40 51.41 10.31
C MET A 221 36.36 50.72 9.32
N ASP A 222 36.58 49.41 9.48
CA ASP A 222 37.33 48.59 8.51
C ASP A 222 36.45 48.28 7.29
N LEU A 223 36.28 49.29 6.44
CA LEU A 223 35.33 49.24 5.32
C LEU A 223 35.68 48.16 4.27
N GLU A 224 36.96 47.82 4.12
CA GLU A 224 37.38 46.77 3.19
C GLU A 224 36.89 45.40 3.66
N ASN A 225 37.10 45.09 4.95
CA ASN A 225 36.62 43.84 5.53
C ASN A 225 35.09 43.77 5.55
N VAL A 226 34.42 44.87 5.92
CA VAL A 226 32.95 44.95 5.88
C VAL A 226 32.41 44.69 4.46
N SER A 227 33.02 45.27 3.42
CA SER A 227 32.61 45.02 2.03
C SER A 227 32.70 43.54 1.66
N LYS A 228 33.81 42.87 2.00
CA LYS A 228 34.00 41.44 1.72
C LYS A 228 32.99 40.57 2.45
N ILE A 229 32.68 40.89 3.71
CA ILE A 229 31.67 40.17 4.49
C ILE A 229 30.29 40.33 3.86
N LEU A 230 29.90 41.55 3.47
CA LEU A 230 28.61 41.84 2.83
C LEU A 230 28.46 41.16 1.46
N GLU A 231 29.52 41.11 0.66
CA GLU A 231 29.50 40.39 -0.62
C GLU A 231 29.25 38.88 -0.40
N LYS A 232 29.92 38.28 0.58
CA LYS A 232 29.74 36.87 0.91
C LYS A 232 28.36 36.59 1.51
N SER A 233 27.86 37.46 2.39
CA SER A 233 26.52 37.30 2.96
C SER A 233 25.45 37.40 1.89
N ASN A 234 25.60 38.28 0.90
CA ASN A 234 24.63 38.43 -0.19
C ASN A 234 24.44 37.15 -1.01
N ALA A 235 25.52 36.37 -1.22
CA ALA A 235 25.41 35.05 -1.83
C ALA A 235 24.53 34.11 -1.00
N PHE A 236 24.73 34.04 0.32
CA PHE A 236 23.93 33.19 1.21
C PHE A 236 22.47 33.66 1.34
N LEU A 237 22.25 34.97 1.45
CA LEU A 237 20.93 35.58 1.55
C LEU A 237 20.09 35.37 0.28
N SER A 238 20.72 35.24 -0.89
CA SER A 238 20.01 34.93 -2.13
C SER A 238 19.34 33.55 -2.09
N GLU A 239 19.92 32.59 -1.36
CA GLU A 239 19.44 31.21 -1.24
C GLU A 239 18.58 30.97 0.01
N LEU A 240 18.70 31.83 1.02
CA LEU A 240 17.91 31.76 2.25
C LEU A 240 16.45 32.17 1.98
N VAL A 241 15.50 31.55 2.67
CA VAL A 241 14.07 31.93 2.58
C VAL A 241 13.62 32.85 3.72
N ASP A 242 14.29 32.80 4.88
CA ASP A 242 13.96 33.61 6.06
C ASP A 242 14.10 35.12 5.80
N GLN A 243 12.97 35.81 5.70
CA GLN A 243 12.89 37.25 5.44
C GLN A 243 13.31 38.11 6.63
N THR A 244 13.21 37.59 7.86
CA THR A 244 13.63 38.30 9.07
C THR A 244 15.14 38.44 9.09
N ILE A 245 15.85 37.36 8.74
CA ILE A 245 17.31 37.38 8.63
C ILE A 245 17.74 38.28 7.48
N LYS A 246 17.08 38.21 6.30
CA LYS A 246 17.36 39.13 5.19
C LYS A 246 17.26 40.59 5.58
N LYS A 247 16.14 40.98 6.21
CA LYS A 247 15.92 42.36 6.67
C LYS A 247 16.97 42.82 7.68
N LYS A 248 17.45 41.93 8.54
CA LYS A 248 18.52 42.22 9.50
C LYS A 248 19.84 42.53 8.77
N TRP A 249 20.15 41.81 7.69
CA TRP A 249 21.33 42.07 6.89
C TRP A 249 21.21 43.33 6.03
N ASP A 250 20.02 43.68 5.56
CA ASP A 250 19.76 44.97 4.92
C ASP A 250 20.08 46.15 5.86
N ASP A 251 19.79 46.03 7.16
CA ASP A 251 20.17 47.04 8.17
C ASP A 251 21.70 47.16 8.30
N HIS A 252 22.43 46.04 8.26
CA HIS A 252 23.89 46.06 8.29
C HIS A 252 24.47 46.74 7.04
N GLU A 253 23.90 46.48 5.87
CA GLU A 253 24.29 47.15 4.63
C GLU A 253 24.00 48.66 4.68
N PHE A 254 22.85 49.05 5.22
CA PHE A 254 22.52 50.46 5.44
C PHE A 254 23.54 51.15 6.37
N ARG A 255 23.91 50.50 7.48
CA ARG A 255 24.96 51.00 8.40
C ARG A 255 26.31 51.13 7.72
N PHE A 256 26.68 50.20 6.84
CA PHE A 256 27.92 50.27 6.06
C PHE A 256 27.93 51.46 5.10
N VAL A 257 26.82 51.70 4.39
CA VAL A 257 26.66 52.90 3.54
C VAL A 257 26.79 54.17 4.39
N GLY A 258 26.17 54.21 5.57
CA GLY A 258 26.31 55.31 6.52
C GLY A 258 27.75 55.53 6.97
N ALA A 259 28.49 54.46 7.29
CA ALA A 259 29.89 54.53 7.67
C ALA A 259 30.80 55.06 6.56
N LYS A 260 30.55 54.63 5.31
CA LYS A 260 31.22 55.16 4.10
C LYS A 260 30.99 56.67 3.94
N GLN A 261 29.74 57.12 4.07
CA GLN A 261 29.42 58.54 3.94
C GLN A 261 30.09 59.37 5.04
N LEU A 262 30.09 58.88 6.28
CA LEU A 262 30.76 59.53 7.40
C LEU A 262 32.26 59.72 7.16
N LEU A 263 32.96 58.69 6.68
CA LEU A 263 34.39 58.79 6.38
C LEU A 263 34.68 59.81 5.27
N ASN A 264 33.87 59.84 4.21
CA ASN A 264 33.98 60.84 3.15
C ASN A 264 33.77 62.27 3.69
N ASP A 265 32.79 62.46 4.57
CA ASP A 265 32.52 63.76 5.20
C ASP A 265 33.70 64.19 6.09
N VAL A 266 34.25 63.26 6.89
CA VAL A 266 35.43 63.52 7.74
C VAL A 266 36.64 63.94 6.90
N GLU A 267 36.92 63.25 5.80
CA GLU A 267 38.02 63.59 4.90
C GLU A 267 37.83 64.99 4.31
N LYS A 268 36.64 65.25 3.75
CA LYS A 268 36.28 66.55 3.16
C LYS A 268 36.37 67.70 4.17
N PHE A 269 35.84 67.52 5.37
CA PHE A 269 35.92 68.54 6.42
C PHE A 269 37.34 68.72 6.94
N SER A 270 38.14 67.66 7.02
CA SER A 270 39.55 67.74 7.42
C SER A 270 40.35 68.55 6.40
N GLU A 271 40.17 68.28 5.11
CA GLU A 271 40.79 69.08 4.05
C GLU A 271 40.40 70.55 4.11
N ASN A 272 39.10 70.83 4.25
CA ASN A 272 38.60 72.20 4.31
C ASN A 272 39.10 72.94 5.56
N GLY A 273 39.14 72.26 6.71
CA GLY A 273 39.67 72.75 7.97
C GLY A 273 41.16 73.09 7.87
N ILE A 274 41.97 72.21 7.27
CA ILE A 274 43.39 72.47 7.02
C ILE A 274 43.58 73.64 6.04
N LYS A 275 42.82 73.66 4.92
CA LYS A 275 42.88 74.73 3.92
C LYS A 275 42.52 76.11 4.52
N THR A 276 41.52 76.20 5.40
CA THR A 276 41.14 77.45 6.09
C THR A 276 42.16 77.86 7.14
N LEU A 277 42.76 76.90 7.86
CA LEU A 277 43.84 77.16 8.80
C LEU A 277 45.06 77.77 8.11
N ILE A 278 45.46 77.19 6.96
CA ILE A 278 46.58 77.70 6.14
C ILE A 278 46.28 79.14 5.64
N LYS A 279 45.02 79.46 5.34
CA LYS A 279 44.57 80.80 4.93
C LYS A 279 44.45 81.80 6.09
N GLY A 280 44.70 81.38 7.33
CA GLY A 280 44.72 82.24 8.52
C GLY A 280 43.39 82.37 9.28
N SER A 281 42.34 81.61 8.91
CA SER A 281 41.06 81.63 9.63
C SER A 281 40.94 80.47 10.62
N CYS A 282 41.40 80.70 11.85
CA CYS A 282 41.29 79.70 12.92
C CYS A 282 39.83 79.41 13.32
N SER A 283 38.96 80.43 13.27
CA SER A 283 37.53 80.29 13.58
C SER A 283 36.84 79.29 12.65
N ASP A 284 37.04 79.43 11.34
CA ASP A 284 36.37 78.60 10.35
C ASP A 284 36.93 77.17 10.34
N SER A 285 38.25 77.04 10.51
CA SER A 285 38.91 75.74 10.67
C SER A 285 38.35 74.95 11.86
N LEU A 286 38.18 75.63 13.01
CA LEU A 286 37.59 75.04 14.21
C LEU A 286 36.11 74.64 14.00
N GLY A 287 35.38 75.38 13.15
CA GLY A 287 34.02 75.02 12.72
C GLY A 287 33.95 73.65 12.04
N TYR A 288 34.86 73.37 11.10
CA TYR A 288 34.94 72.09 10.41
C TYR A 288 35.31 70.92 11.35
N PHE A 289 36.30 71.10 12.23
CA PHE A 289 36.66 70.05 13.19
C PHE A 289 35.57 69.78 14.23
N LYS A 290 34.77 70.78 14.61
CA LYS A 290 33.58 70.58 15.45
C LYS A 290 32.52 69.73 14.76
N GLN A 291 32.30 69.92 13.45
CA GLN A 291 31.37 69.10 12.66
C GLN A 291 31.83 67.64 12.61
N ILE A 292 33.12 67.39 12.38
CA ILE A 292 33.73 66.05 12.44
C ILE A 292 33.45 65.39 13.80
N ILE A 293 33.72 66.10 14.91
CA ILE A 293 33.50 65.58 16.26
C ILE A 293 32.02 65.24 16.48
N SER A 294 31.10 66.11 16.06
CA SER A 294 29.65 65.87 16.18
C SER A 294 29.23 64.60 15.42
N GLN A 295 29.63 64.47 14.16
CA GLN A 295 29.28 63.32 13.33
C GLN A 295 29.87 62.00 13.85
N LEU A 296 31.11 62.01 14.35
CA LEU A 296 31.74 60.84 14.96
C LEU A 296 31.08 60.45 16.30
N GLN A 297 30.60 61.44 17.07
CA GLN A 297 29.86 61.19 18.31
C GLN A 297 28.47 60.59 18.04
N GLU A 298 27.74 61.13 17.06
CA GLU A 298 26.44 60.60 16.65
C GLU A 298 26.54 59.15 16.16
N TYR A 299 27.58 58.83 15.37
CA TYR A 299 27.83 57.46 14.91
C TYR A 299 28.14 56.48 16.05
N LYS A 300 28.91 56.91 17.07
CA LYS A 300 29.21 56.07 18.25
C LYS A 300 28.01 55.81 19.15
N VAL A 301 27.01 56.69 19.16
CA VAL A 301 25.79 56.54 19.99
C VAL A 301 24.74 55.66 19.31
N GLY A 302 24.77 55.54 17.97
CA GLY A 302 23.86 54.70 17.19
C GLY A 302 24.40 53.31 16.78
N GLY A 303 25.67 53.00 17.12
CA GLY A 303 26.36 51.75 16.78
C GLY A 303 25.99 50.56 17.66
#